data_AF-A0A554VWI6-F1
#
_entry.id   AF-A0A554VWI6-F1
#
_cell.length_a   1.000
_cell.length_b   1.000
_cell.length_c   1.000
_cell.angle_alpha   90.00
_cell.angle_beta   90.00
_cell.angle_gamma   90.00
#
_symmetry.space_group_name_H-M   'P 1'
#
loop_
_entity.id
_entity.type
_entity.pdbx_description
1 polymer ?
#
loop_
_entity_poly.entity_id
_entity_poly.type
_entity_poly.pdbx_seq_one_letter_code
_entity_poly.pdbx_strand_id
1 'polypeptide(L)'
;MKRTIRTRTGFAAIAFALGLAAVTALPAQAAGTPHTNWNFSIDSTANVVAYDAGGTLWSYTSVSQGLQTAARRAIGPAGAALPKAFFVTDWNADVVPDLIVQNKNGTLTFRQGISTGGFTDSTIGSGWQNYEITVGEWKRTDKYPSIIARNNATGELFNYGNPSGKNLSPRVKIGAFWNGLSFNLLDWDKDGNNDVVAKNAAGQMKLYRASGGGSFISETRATIGSGWNSMTSIRTISVPGPHGSVGLMARDIAGVLHYYQTGKSSWAPRQTFTSGWSSFTLAGN
;
A
#
# COMPACT_ATOMS: atom_id res chain seq x y z
N MET A 1 -45.46 66.00 -9.42
CA MET A 1 -43.99 66.05 -9.21
C MET A 1 -43.71 65.29 -7.92
N LYS A 2 -42.92 64.23 -7.78
CA LYS A 2 -41.71 63.76 -8.47
C LYS A 2 -41.83 62.24 -8.75
N ARG A 3 -41.26 61.81 -9.88
CA ARG A 3 -40.97 60.40 -10.20
C ARG A 3 -39.62 60.03 -9.58
N THR A 4 -39.51 58.83 -9.03
CA THR A 4 -38.23 58.11 -8.92
C THR A 4 -38.46 56.65 -9.28
N ILE A 5 -37.54 56.11 -10.08
CA ILE A 5 -37.60 54.86 -10.84
C ILE A 5 -36.57 53.87 -10.28
N ARG A 6 -37.01 52.60 -10.08
CA ARG A 6 -36.31 51.27 -10.10
C ARG A 6 -35.14 51.04 -9.12
N THR A 7 -35.03 49.86 -8.49
CA THR A 7 -34.56 48.57 -9.07
C THR A 7 -35.12 47.36 -8.31
N ARG A 8 -35.79 46.39 -8.97
CA ARG A 8 -35.32 45.08 -9.50
C ARG A 8 -34.82 44.04 -8.49
N THR A 9 -35.64 42.99 -8.36
CA THR A 9 -35.34 41.54 -8.25
C THR A 9 -34.47 41.04 -7.10
N GLY A 10 -35.14 40.57 -6.03
CA GLY A 10 -34.56 39.61 -5.08
C GLY A 10 -34.85 38.18 -5.55
N PHE A 11 -33.80 37.42 -5.84
CA PHE A 11 -33.86 35.98 -6.03
C PHE A 11 -33.99 35.31 -4.65
N ALA A 12 -34.96 34.40 -4.49
CA ALA A 12 -35.06 33.53 -3.33
C ALA A 12 -33.96 32.46 -3.39
N ALA A 13 -33.10 32.41 -2.38
CA ALA A 13 -32.15 31.31 -2.20
C ALA A 13 -32.89 30.10 -1.60
N ILE A 14 -33.00 29.01 -2.35
CA ILE A 14 -33.42 27.70 -1.83
C ILE A 14 -32.17 27.05 -1.23
N ALA A 15 -32.10 26.97 0.10
CA ALA A 15 -31.08 26.21 0.80
C ALA A 15 -31.44 24.71 0.77
N PHE A 16 -30.67 23.92 0.04
CA PHE A 16 -30.70 22.45 0.16
C PHE A 16 -29.94 22.05 1.43
N ALA A 17 -30.66 21.58 2.45
CA ALA A 17 -30.06 20.91 3.59
C ALA A 17 -29.59 19.52 3.17
N LEU A 18 -28.27 19.35 2.97
CA LEU A 18 -27.64 18.03 2.92
C LEU A 18 -27.58 17.49 4.36
N GLY A 19 -28.42 16.49 4.65
CA GLY A 19 -28.31 15.72 5.88
C GLY A 19 -26.97 14.99 5.91
N LEU A 20 -26.08 15.40 6.83
CA LEU A 20 -24.94 14.56 7.21
C LEU A 20 -25.49 13.29 7.87
N ALA A 21 -25.44 12.17 7.15
CA ALA A 21 -25.52 10.87 7.80
C ALA A 21 -24.29 10.76 8.71
N ALA A 22 -24.53 10.67 10.03
CA ALA A 22 -23.48 10.45 11.00
C ALA A 22 -22.75 9.14 10.67
N VAL A 23 -21.48 9.24 10.32
CA VAL A 23 -20.57 8.09 10.32
C VAL A 23 -20.49 7.64 11.77
N THR A 24 -21.08 6.50 12.09
CA THR A 24 -20.89 5.86 13.38
C THR A 24 -19.41 5.52 13.51
N ALA A 25 -18.69 6.31 14.31
CA ALA A 25 -17.32 6.00 14.67
C ALA A 25 -17.28 4.60 15.29
N LEU A 26 -16.34 3.78 14.83
CA LEU A 26 -15.99 2.54 15.53
C LEU A 26 -15.69 2.88 16.99
N PRO A 27 -16.00 1.98 17.94
CA PRO A 27 -15.83 2.26 19.36
C PRO A 27 -14.39 2.74 19.60
N ALA A 28 -14.28 3.92 20.21
CA ALA A 28 -13.00 4.45 20.64
C ALA A 28 -12.33 3.38 21.51
N GLN A 29 -11.19 2.87 21.05
CA GLN A 29 -10.30 2.09 21.89
C GLN A 29 -10.04 2.94 23.13
N ALA A 30 -10.24 2.37 24.32
CA ALA A 30 -10.06 3.08 25.59
C ALA A 30 -8.76 3.87 25.53
N ALA A 31 -8.85 5.17 25.78
CA ALA A 31 -7.71 6.07 25.83
C ALA A 31 -6.80 5.63 26.98
N GLY A 32 -5.92 4.68 26.70
CA GLY A 32 -4.76 4.41 27.52
C GLY A 32 -3.96 5.70 27.61
N THR A 33 -3.38 5.94 28.79
CA THR A 33 -2.43 7.02 29.05
C THR A 33 -1.56 7.30 27.81
N PRO A 34 -1.44 8.56 27.35
CA PRO A 34 -0.67 8.87 26.15
C PRO A 34 0.77 8.35 26.30
N HIS A 35 1.12 7.34 25.52
CA HIS A 35 2.46 6.78 25.50
C HIS A 35 3.41 7.82 24.90
N THR A 36 4.23 8.45 25.74
CA THR A 36 5.24 9.42 25.33
C THR A 36 6.44 8.78 24.60
N ASN A 37 6.41 7.48 24.33
CA ASN A 37 7.55 6.69 23.86
C ASN A 37 7.14 5.88 22.63
N TRP A 38 7.32 6.50 21.47
CA TRP A 38 7.24 5.90 20.13
C TRP A 38 8.40 4.92 19.89
N ASN A 39 8.49 3.84 20.66
CA ASN A 39 9.68 2.98 20.62
C ASN A 39 9.76 2.09 19.37
N PHE A 40 8.70 1.82 18.60
CA PHE A 40 8.82 0.97 17.40
C PHE A 40 9.45 1.70 16.21
N SER A 41 10.20 0.97 15.37
CA SER A 41 10.73 1.47 14.09
C SER A 41 9.64 1.99 13.17
N ILE A 42 8.57 1.21 13.03
CA ILE A 42 7.30 1.56 12.39
C ILE A 42 6.22 1.00 13.31
N ASP A 43 5.19 1.78 13.62
CA ASP A 43 4.13 1.43 14.58
C ASP A 43 2.93 0.74 13.92
N SER A 44 2.82 0.77 12.58
CA SER A 44 1.78 0.06 11.85
C SER A 44 2.17 -0.21 10.38
N THR A 45 1.79 -1.37 9.85
CA THR A 45 1.86 -1.69 8.41
C THR A 45 0.96 -0.78 7.56
N ALA A 46 0.00 -0.10 8.19
CA ALA A 46 -0.90 0.86 7.54
C ALA A 46 -0.28 2.25 7.36
N ASN A 47 0.86 2.53 8.00
CA ASN A 47 1.54 3.81 7.85
C ASN A 47 2.04 4.02 6.42
N VAL A 48 2.08 5.28 5.98
CA VAL A 48 2.80 5.64 4.76
C VAL A 48 4.26 5.79 5.13
N VAL A 49 5.12 4.96 4.54
CA VAL A 49 6.57 5.03 4.72
C VAL A 49 7.20 5.48 3.41
N ALA A 50 8.12 6.44 3.49
CA ALA A 50 8.67 7.08 2.30
C ALA A 50 10.11 7.56 2.51
N TYR A 51 10.98 7.36 1.53
CA TYR A 51 12.25 8.08 1.46
C TYR A 51 12.02 9.47 0.85
N ASP A 52 12.61 10.50 1.43
CA ASP A 52 12.75 11.80 0.75
C ASP A 52 13.90 11.78 -0.27
N ALA A 53 14.04 12.86 -1.05
CA ALA A 53 15.10 12.99 -2.05
C ALA A 53 16.52 13.01 -1.45
N GLY A 54 16.66 13.33 -0.15
CA GLY A 54 17.92 13.28 0.59
C GLY A 54 18.24 11.91 1.17
N GLY A 55 17.40 10.90 0.94
CA GLY A 55 17.59 9.55 1.44
C GLY A 55 17.18 9.33 2.90
N THR A 56 16.52 10.30 3.54
CA THR A 56 15.96 10.09 4.88
C THR A 56 14.67 9.29 4.79
N LEU A 57 14.55 8.24 5.60
CA LEU A 57 13.33 7.43 5.68
C LEU A 57 12.35 8.01 6.71
N TRP A 58 11.12 8.26 6.28
CA TRP A 58 10.05 8.84 7.09
C TRP A 58 8.88 7.87 7.25
N SER A 59 8.30 7.82 8.44
CA SER A 59 7.01 7.17 8.73
C SER A 59 5.95 8.25 9.01
N TYR A 60 4.83 8.17 8.33
CA TYR A 60 3.65 9.04 8.48
C TYR A 60 2.49 8.23 9.04
N THR A 61 1.84 8.75 10.08
CA THR A 61 0.75 8.06 10.78
C THR A 61 -0.39 7.68 9.81
N SER A 62 -0.92 6.48 9.99
CA SER A 62 -1.85 5.85 9.03
C SER A 62 -3.17 6.60 8.77
N VAL A 63 -3.80 6.21 7.66
CA VAL A 63 -5.03 6.80 7.11
C VAL A 63 -6.27 6.62 8.00
N SER A 64 -6.29 5.64 8.90
CA SER A 64 -7.42 5.41 9.83
C SER A 64 -7.59 6.53 10.86
N GLN A 65 -6.57 7.39 11.02
CA GLN A 65 -6.63 8.62 11.82
C GLN A 65 -6.67 9.90 10.96
N GLY A 66 -6.90 9.74 9.65
CA GLY A 66 -6.61 10.74 8.63
C GLY A 66 -5.10 10.83 8.41
N LEU A 67 -4.63 10.67 7.17
CA LEU A 67 -3.20 10.85 6.87
C LEU A 67 -2.80 12.29 7.20
N GLN A 68 -2.13 12.48 8.34
CA GLN A 68 -1.64 13.78 8.77
C GLN A 68 -0.24 13.96 8.19
N THR A 69 -0.15 14.60 7.03
CA THR A 69 1.11 14.83 6.31
C THR A 69 2.15 15.64 7.12
N ALA A 70 1.71 16.35 8.17
CA ALA A 70 2.57 17.08 9.10
C ALA A 70 3.14 16.23 10.25
N ALA A 71 2.47 15.13 10.63
CA ALA A 71 2.91 14.25 11.71
C ALA A 71 3.75 13.10 11.13
N ARG A 72 5.05 13.36 10.97
CA ARG A 72 6.02 12.36 10.49
C ARG A 72 7.19 12.21 11.43
N ARG A 73 7.78 11.01 11.44
CA ARG A 73 9.00 10.68 12.20
C ARG A 73 10.09 10.18 11.25
N ALA A 74 11.31 10.68 11.41
CA ALA A 74 12.47 10.09 10.76
C ALA A 74 12.78 8.74 11.44
N ILE A 75 12.86 7.67 10.64
CA ILE A 75 13.06 6.29 11.11
C ILE A 75 14.32 5.64 10.51
N GLY A 76 15.12 6.43 9.80
CA GLY A 76 16.42 6.02 9.27
C GLY A 76 17.36 7.22 9.12
N PRO A 77 18.66 6.97 8.92
CA PRO A 77 19.64 8.04 8.69
C PRO A 77 19.36 8.76 7.35
N ALA A 78 19.87 9.98 7.23
CA ALA A 78 19.90 10.69 5.96
C ALA A 78 21.00 10.14 5.03
N GLY A 79 20.90 10.42 3.73
CA GLY A 79 21.93 10.08 2.74
C GLY A 79 21.90 8.63 2.24
N ALA A 80 20.89 7.83 2.60
CA ALA A 80 20.75 6.48 2.06
C ALA A 80 20.48 6.51 0.55
N ALA A 81 21.09 5.57 -0.18
CA ALA A 81 20.77 5.39 -1.60
C ALA A 81 19.30 4.99 -1.76
N LEU A 82 18.59 5.66 -2.67
CA LEU A 82 17.18 5.37 -2.90
C LEU A 82 17.00 3.99 -3.55
N PRO A 83 16.13 3.13 -2.99
CA PRO A 83 15.88 1.80 -3.53
C PRO A 83 15.16 1.87 -4.88
N LYS A 84 15.05 0.73 -5.56
CA LYS A 84 14.17 0.56 -6.71
C LYS A 84 12.72 0.48 -6.25
N ALA A 85 12.45 -0.34 -5.23
CA ALA A 85 11.16 -0.52 -4.58
C ALA A 85 11.40 -0.98 -3.14
N PHE A 86 10.43 -0.78 -2.24
CA PHE A 86 10.51 -1.33 -0.89
C PHE A 86 9.12 -1.48 -0.27
N PHE A 87 8.95 -2.38 0.70
CA PHE A 87 7.65 -2.78 1.20
C PHE A 87 7.64 -2.79 2.72
N VAL A 88 6.56 -2.31 3.32
CA VAL A 88 6.30 -2.43 4.75
C VAL A 88 5.49 -3.69 4.99
N THR A 89 5.98 -4.59 5.83
CA THR A 89 5.32 -5.85 6.19
C THR A 89 5.88 -6.35 7.51
N ASP A 90 5.16 -7.19 8.25
CA ASP A 90 5.76 -7.94 9.36
C ASP A 90 6.36 -9.24 8.78
N TRP A 91 7.63 -9.22 8.38
CA TRP A 91 8.28 -10.28 7.60
C TRP A 91 8.61 -11.50 8.47
N ASN A 92 8.89 -11.29 9.75
CA ASN A 92 9.27 -12.32 10.70
C ASN A 92 8.16 -12.67 11.71
N ALA A 93 6.96 -12.08 11.57
CA ALA A 93 5.80 -12.27 12.42
C ALA A 93 6.09 -11.96 13.91
N ASP A 94 6.88 -10.91 14.18
CA ASP A 94 7.24 -10.46 15.53
C ASP A 94 6.42 -9.26 16.02
N VAL A 95 5.37 -8.89 15.28
CA VAL A 95 4.46 -7.73 15.47
C VAL A 95 5.11 -6.37 15.26
N VAL A 96 6.40 -6.29 14.96
CA VAL A 96 7.08 -5.05 14.54
C VAL A 96 7.15 -5.02 13.01
N PRO A 97 6.54 -4.02 12.35
CA PRO A 97 6.69 -3.88 10.91
C PRO A 97 8.16 -3.70 10.49
N ASP A 98 8.53 -4.50 9.50
CA ASP A 98 9.82 -4.57 8.83
C ASP A 98 9.79 -3.92 7.45
N LEU A 99 10.96 -3.87 6.80
CA LEU A 99 11.08 -3.53 5.39
C LEU A 99 11.70 -4.65 4.56
N ILE A 100 11.11 -4.90 3.39
CA ILE A 100 11.78 -5.63 2.29
C ILE A 100 12.18 -4.61 1.24
N VAL A 101 13.49 -4.46 1.00
CA VAL A 101 14.06 -3.41 0.15
C VAL A 101 14.72 -4.03 -1.06
N GLN A 102 14.20 -3.70 -2.25
CA GLN A 102 14.80 -4.05 -3.53
C GLN A 102 15.71 -2.91 -3.99
N ASN A 103 17.02 -3.14 -3.94
CA ASN A 103 18.00 -2.13 -4.34
C ASN A 103 18.21 -2.12 -5.85
N LYS A 104 18.64 -0.96 -6.38
CA LYS A 104 18.89 -0.78 -7.83
C LYS A 104 20.01 -1.67 -8.37
N ASN A 105 20.97 -2.04 -7.52
CA ASN A 105 22.04 -2.99 -7.86
C ASN A 105 21.59 -4.47 -7.85
N GLY A 106 20.31 -4.74 -7.55
CA GLY A 106 19.75 -6.09 -7.56
C GLY A 106 19.89 -6.87 -6.26
N THR A 107 20.40 -6.27 -5.18
CA THR A 107 20.31 -6.89 -3.84
C THR A 107 18.91 -6.72 -3.28
N LEU A 108 18.46 -7.74 -2.53
CA LEU A 108 17.23 -7.71 -1.76
C LEU A 108 17.60 -7.76 -0.28
N THR A 109 17.17 -6.75 0.48
CA THR A 109 17.53 -6.57 1.88
C THR A 109 16.29 -6.68 2.75
N PHE A 110 16.35 -7.54 3.76
CA PHE A 110 15.43 -7.53 4.89
C PHE A 110 15.97 -6.55 5.92
N ARG A 111 15.20 -5.50 6.23
CA ARG A 111 15.48 -4.56 7.32
C ARG A 111 14.50 -4.84 8.44
N GLN A 112 14.95 -5.63 9.41
CA GLN A 112 14.14 -6.04 10.54
C GLN A 112 13.89 -4.84 11.46
N GLY A 113 12.63 -4.56 11.74
CA GLY A 113 12.20 -3.56 12.71
C GLY A 113 12.61 -3.96 14.12
N ILE A 114 12.83 -2.95 14.96
CA ILE A 114 13.20 -3.11 16.36
C ILE A 114 12.13 -2.41 17.18
N SER A 115 11.62 -3.07 18.22
CA SER A 115 10.58 -2.52 19.10
C SER A 115 11.03 -1.31 19.92
N THR A 116 12.33 -0.99 19.91
CA THR A 116 12.97 0.19 20.50
C THR A 116 13.55 1.18 19.46
N GLY A 117 13.33 0.91 18.17
CA GLY A 117 13.56 1.84 17.07
C GLY A 117 14.79 1.47 16.23
N GLY A 118 14.81 1.92 14.97
CA GLY A 118 15.88 1.60 14.01
C GLY A 118 15.69 0.23 13.34
N PHE A 119 16.69 -0.25 12.61
CA PHE A 119 16.57 -1.51 11.87
C PHE A 119 17.88 -2.30 11.93
N THR A 120 17.80 -3.62 11.90
CA THR A 120 18.94 -4.47 11.54
C THR A 120 18.78 -5.00 10.13
N ASP A 121 19.83 -4.89 9.32
CA ASP A 121 19.77 -5.22 7.90
C ASP A 121 20.42 -6.59 7.62
N SER A 122 19.80 -7.37 6.73
CA SER A 122 20.32 -8.65 6.22
C SER A 122 20.05 -8.78 4.73
N THR A 123 21.03 -9.22 3.96
CA THR A 123 20.82 -9.53 2.54
C THR A 123 20.15 -10.89 2.42
N ILE A 124 18.97 -10.94 1.81
CA ILE A 124 18.16 -12.15 1.63
C ILE A 124 18.11 -12.62 0.17
N GLY A 125 18.76 -11.89 -0.74
CA GLY A 125 18.87 -12.28 -2.14
C GLY A 125 19.69 -11.33 -2.99
N SER A 126 20.06 -11.80 -4.19
CA SER A 126 20.78 -11.07 -5.23
C SER A 126 20.15 -11.36 -6.61
N GLY A 127 20.46 -10.53 -7.62
CA GLY A 127 19.93 -10.72 -8.99
C GLY A 127 18.51 -10.19 -9.21
N TRP A 128 18.00 -9.35 -8.31
CA TRP A 128 16.61 -8.86 -8.33
C TRP A 128 16.36 -7.68 -9.26
N GLN A 129 17.38 -7.13 -9.93
CA GLN A 129 17.26 -5.94 -10.77
C GLN A 129 16.24 -6.09 -11.91
N ASN A 130 16.08 -7.30 -12.43
CA ASN A 130 15.17 -7.63 -13.53
C ASN A 130 13.76 -8.03 -13.09
N TYR A 131 13.44 -7.92 -11.80
CA TYR A 131 12.12 -8.27 -11.29
C TYR A 131 11.30 -7.04 -10.90
N GLU A 132 10.00 -7.06 -11.17
CA GLU A 132 9.01 -6.29 -10.39
C GLU A 132 8.46 -7.21 -9.30
N ILE A 133 8.27 -6.70 -8.08
CA ILE A 133 7.86 -7.52 -6.94
C ILE A 133 6.71 -6.87 -6.17
N THR A 134 5.94 -7.68 -5.45
CA THR A 134 5.10 -7.24 -4.32
C THR A 134 5.33 -8.19 -3.15
N VAL A 135 5.11 -7.71 -1.94
CA VAL A 135 5.33 -8.47 -0.70
C VAL A 135 4.02 -8.58 0.08
N GLY A 136 3.76 -9.75 0.63
CA GLY A 136 2.57 -10.01 1.44
C GLY A 136 2.26 -11.50 1.54
N GLU A 137 1.19 -11.84 2.23
CA GLU A 137 0.77 -13.23 2.39
C GLU A 137 0.16 -13.76 1.09
N TRP A 138 0.70 -14.87 0.57
CA TRP A 138 0.22 -15.53 -0.65
C TRP A 138 -0.51 -16.85 -0.36
N LYS A 139 -0.03 -17.63 0.62
CA LYS A 139 -0.67 -18.87 1.05
C LYS A 139 -1.17 -18.74 2.47
N ARG A 140 -2.41 -19.17 2.70
CA ARG A 140 -3.06 -19.09 4.01
C ARG A 140 -2.33 -19.88 5.10
N THR A 141 -1.67 -20.97 4.73
CA THR A 141 -0.97 -21.84 5.67
C THR A 141 0.45 -21.37 6.00
N ASP A 142 1.00 -20.42 5.22
CA ASP A 142 2.34 -19.92 5.45
C ASP A 142 2.30 -18.92 6.62
N LYS A 143 3.14 -19.13 7.64
CA LYS A 143 3.20 -18.25 8.82
C LYS A 143 3.71 -16.85 8.46
N TYR A 144 4.60 -16.76 7.48
CA TYR A 144 5.31 -15.53 7.15
C TYR A 144 4.92 -15.05 5.74
N PRO A 145 4.94 -13.72 5.49
CA PRO A 145 4.73 -13.16 4.16
C PRO A 145 5.73 -13.69 3.14
N SER A 146 5.35 -13.68 1.87
CA SER A 146 6.18 -14.10 0.75
C SER A 146 6.39 -12.95 -0.25
N ILE A 147 7.18 -13.22 -1.29
CA ILE A 147 7.39 -12.29 -2.41
C ILE A 147 6.80 -12.89 -3.67
N ILE A 148 5.92 -12.12 -4.31
CA ILE A 148 5.45 -12.40 -5.67
C ILE A 148 6.29 -11.56 -6.62
N ALA A 149 6.93 -12.21 -7.58
CA ALA A 149 7.94 -11.59 -8.43
C ALA A 149 7.71 -11.93 -9.90
N ARG A 150 7.61 -10.89 -10.73
CA ARG A 150 7.58 -11.02 -12.18
C ARG A 150 8.98 -10.82 -12.74
N ASN A 151 9.48 -11.78 -13.51
CA ASN A 151 10.66 -11.57 -14.33
C ASN A 151 10.28 -10.65 -15.51
N ASN A 152 10.88 -9.46 -15.59
CA ASN A 152 10.52 -8.45 -16.60
C ASN A 152 10.94 -8.83 -18.02
N ALA A 153 11.85 -9.79 -18.20
CA ALA A 153 12.27 -10.25 -19.51
C ALA A 153 11.35 -11.36 -20.06
N THR A 154 10.94 -12.29 -19.20
CA THR A 154 10.15 -13.46 -19.63
C THR A 154 8.65 -13.30 -19.39
N GLY A 155 8.24 -12.41 -18.48
CA GLY A 155 6.86 -12.27 -18.02
C GLY A 155 6.38 -13.45 -17.17
N GLU A 156 7.29 -14.31 -16.70
CA GLU A 156 6.96 -15.37 -15.76
C GLU A 156 6.76 -14.80 -14.36
N LEU A 157 5.74 -15.31 -13.66
CA LEU A 157 5.42 -14.93 -12.29
C LEU A 157 5.79 -16.06 -11.34
N PHE A 158 6.51 -15.71 -10.28
CA PHE A 158 6.99 -16.64 -9.27
C PHE A 158 6.57 -16.20 -7.87
N ASN A 159 6.34 -17.17 -7.00
CA ASN A 159 6.30 -16.97 -5.54
C ASN A 159 7.64 -17.42 -4.94
N TYR A 160 8.21 -16.58 -4.09
CA TYR A 160 9.35 -16.90 -3.23
C TYR A 160 8.83 -16.90 -1.79
N GLY A 161 8.68 -18.10 -1.21
CA GLY A 161 8.20 -18.25 0.15
C GLY A 161 9.22 -17.80 1.18
N ASN A 162 8.77 -17.65 2.43
CA ASN A 162 9.62 -17.31 3.56
C ASN A 162 9.39 -18.37 4.66
N PRO A 163 10.18 -19.45 4.71
CA PRO A 163 9.91 -20.54 5.65
C PRO A 163 10.27 -20.22 7.10
N SER A 164 11.06 -19.16 7.36
CA SER A 164 11.69 -18.94 8.67
C SER A 164 11.57 -17.52 9.22
N GLY A 165 10.93 -16.60 8.51
CA GLY A 165 10.92 -15.17 8.85
C GLY A 165 12.23 -14.46 8.51
N LYS A 166 13.16 -15.10 7.79
CA LYS A 166 14.52 -14.59 7.58
C LYS A 166 15.04 -14.72 6.15
N ASN A 167 14.71 -15.82 5.45
CA ASN A 167 15.28 -16.13 4.14
C ASN A 167 14.19 -16.56 3.16
N LEU A 168 14.51 -16.53 1.87
CA LEU A 168 13.60 -16.99 0.81
C LEU A 168 13.75 -18.49 0.55
N SER A 169 12.65 -19.16 0.22
CA SER A 169 12.63 -20.50 -0.36
C SER A 169 13.06 -20.46 -1.83
N PRO A 170 13.37 -21.62 -2.45
CA PRO A 170 13.36 -21.73 -3.91
C PRO A 170 12.03 -21.22 -4.49
N ARG A 171 12.11 -20.60 -5.67
CA ARG A 171 10.96 -20.00 -6.34
C ARG A 171 10.01 -21.06 -6.89
N VAL A 172 8.71 -20.80 -6.82
CA VAL A 172 7.65 -21.60 -7.44
C VAL A 172 7.00 -20.79 -8.54
N LYS A 173 6.91 -21.32 -9.76
CA LYS A 173 6.22 -20.64 -10.86
C LYS A 173 4.71 -20.70 -10.61
N ILE A 174 4.06 -19.55 -10.62
CA ILE A 174 2.61 -19.41 -10.37
C ILE A 174 1.86 -18.76 -11.54
N GLY A 175 2.58 -18.29 -12.56
CA GLY A 175 1.96 -17.69 -13.74
C GLY A 175 2.92 -17.49 -14.91
N ALA A 176 2.34 -17.20 -16.06
CA ALA A 176 3.01 -16.81 -17.29
C ALA A 176 2.28 -15.61 -17.92
N PHE A 177 2.92 -14.91 -18.85
CA PHE A 177 2.34 -13.79 -19.61
C PHE A 177 1.99 -12.54 -18.77
N TRP A 178 2.80 -12.21 -17.77
CA TRP A 178 2.61 -11.02 -16.90
C TRP A 178 3.33 -9.76 -17.41
N ASN A 179 3.89 -9.79 -18.62
CA ASN A 179 4.60 -8.66 -19.22
C ASN A 179 3.72 -7.40 -19.25
N GLY A 180 4.27 -6.27 -18.79
CA GLY A 180 3.58 -4.98 -18.79
C GLY A 180 2.48 -4.81 -17.73
N LEU A 181 2.27 -5.79 -16.84
CA LEU A 181 1.34 -5.67 -15.71
C LEU A 181 2.05 -5.21 -14.43
N SER A 182 1.59 -4.15 -13.78
CA SER A 182 2.02 -3.85 -12.40
C SER A 182 1.02 -4.42 -11.41
N PHE A 183 1.47 -5.00 -10.29
CA PHE A 183 0.60 -5.82 -9.45
C PHE A 183 0.83 -5.63 -7.96
N ASN A 184 -0.24 -5.81 -7.17
CA ASN A 184 -0.27 -5.70 -5.72
C ASN A 184 -1.10 -6.85 -5.12
N LEU A 185 -0.94 -7.10 -3.83
CA LEU A 185 -1.74 -8.09 -3.09
C LEU A 185 -2.91 -7.43 -2.36
N LEU A 186 -4.11 -7.98 -2.46
CA LEU A 186 -5.30 -7.39 -1.85
C LEU A 186 -6.40 -8.45 -1.72
N ASP A 187 -6.96 -8.62 -0.52
CA ASP A 187 -8.16 -9.42 -0.28
C ASP A 187 -9.36 -8.61 -0.77
N TRP A 188 -9.73 -8.83 -2.03
CA TRP A 188 -10.78 -8.09 -2.72
C TRP A 188 -12.16 -8.61 -2.39
N ASP A 189 -12.35 -9.93 -2.31
CA ASP A 189 -13.66 -10.55 -2.07
C ASP A 189 -13.92 -10.94 -0.60
N LYS A 190 -12.99 -10.60 0.30
CA LYS A 190 -13.08 -10.79 1.75
C LYS A 190 -13.27 -12.26 2.12
N ASP A 191 -12.62 -13.14 1.39
CA ASP A 191 -12.60 -14.58 1.67
C ASP A 191 -11.46 -14.97 2.64
N GLY A 192 -10.63 -14.00 3.03
CA GLY A 192 -9.46 -14.20 3.86
C GLY A 192 -8.25 -14.72 3.08
N ASN A 193 -8.14 -14.46 1.79
CA ASN A 193 -6.95 -14.66 0.99
C ASN A 193 -6.61 -13.35 0.29
N ASN A 194 -5.33 -12.97 0.25
CA ASN A 194 -4.96 -11.88 -0.62
C ASN A 194 -4.98 -12.36 -2.08
N ASP A 195 -5.73 -11.65 -2.91
CA ASP A 195 -5.72 -11.80 -4.36
C ASP A 195 -4.58 -11.00 -4.97
N VAL A 196 -4.27 -11.26 -6.24
CA VAL A 196 -3.43 -10.35 -7.02
C VAL A 196 -4.32 -9.42 -7.82
N VAL A 197 -4.14 -8.11 -7.63
CA VAL A 197 -4.73 -7.09 -8.49
C VAL A 197 -3.66 -6.54 -9.42
N ALA A 198 -3.93 -6.55 -10.73
CA ALA A 198 -2.95 -6.19 -11.74
C ALA A 198 -3.47 -5.08 -12.65
N LYS A 199 -2.71 -3.99 -12.74
CA LYS A 199 -2.96 -2.89 -13.68
C LYS A 199 -2.34 -3.24 -15.04
N ASN A 200 -3.12 -3.16 -16.10
CA ASN A 200 -2.64 -3.28 -17.48
C ASN A 200 -2.28 -1.91 -18.10
N ALA A 201 -1.68 -1.93 -19.29
CA ALA A 201 -1.29 -0.72 -20.02
C ALA A 201 -2.45 0.22 -20.36
N ALA A 202 -3.68 -0.30 -20.49
CA ALA A 202 -4.89 0.49 -20.70
C ALA A 202 -5.41 1.15 -19.41
N GLY A 203 -4.73 0.97 -18.28
CA GLY A 203 -5.14 1.53 -16.98
C GLY A 203 -6.32 0.79 -16.34
N GLN A 204 -6.65 -0.42 -16.80
CA GLN A 204 -7.64 -1.28 -16.15
C GLN A 204 -6.97 -2.08 -15.04
N MET A 205 -7.62 -2.14 -13.88
CA MET A 205 -7.25 -3.04 -12.79
C MET A 205 -8.01 -4.36 -12.97
N LYS A 206 -7.27 -5.45 -13.14
CA LYS A 206 -7.78 -6.82 -13.30
C LYS A 206 -7.60 -7.59 -12.01
N LEU A 207 -8.60 -8.40 -11.65
CA LEU A 207 -8.57 -9.27 -10.49
C LEU A 207 -8.10 -10.68 -10.85
N TYR A 208 -7.15 -11.21 -10.08
CA TYR A 208 -6.66 -12.58 -10.14
C TYR A 208 -6.85 -13.22 -8.77
N ARG A 209 -8.01 -13.85 -8.56
CA ARG A 209 -8.31 -14.42 -7.25
C ARG A 209 -7.38 -15.55 -6.87
N ALA A 210 -6.96 -15.56 -5.61
CA ALA A 210 -6.10 -16.59 -5.05
C ALA A 210 -6.94 -17.71 -4.41
N SER A 211 -6.45 -18.94 -4.48
CA SER A 211 -7.09 -20.08 -3.82
C SER A 211 -6.77 -20.17 -2.32
N GLY A 212 -5.84 -19.34 -1.82
CA GLY A 212 -5.20 -19.50 -0.52
C GLY A 212 -4.21 -20.67 -0.43
N GLY A 213 -4.21 -21.59 -1.40
CA GLY A 213 -3.29 -22.73 -1.50
C GLY A 213 -2.01 -22.46 -2.30
N GLY A 214 -1.79 -21.19 -2.69
CA GLY A 214 -0.63 -20.78 -3.48
C GLY A 214 -0.80 -20.88 -5.00
N SER A 215 -2.04 -20.88 -5.47
CA SER A 215 -2.41 -20.84 -6.89
C SER A 215 -3.51 -19.82 -7.13
N PHE A 216 -3.70 -19.44 -8.39
CA PHE A 216 -4.88 -18.67 -8.80
C PHE A 216 -6.07 -19.59 -9.02
N ILE A 217 -7.27 -19.07 -8.75
CA ILE A 217 -8.51 -19.69 -9.20
C ILE A 217 -8.60 -19.61 -10.73
N SER A 218 -9.07 -20.69 -11.36
CA SER A 218 -9.33 -20.75 -12.80
C SER A 218 -10.68 -20.10 -13.11
N GLU A 219 -10.64 -18.88 -13.62
CA GLU A 219 -11.82 -18.06 -13.88
C GLU A 219 -11.55 -16.97 -14.92
N THR A 220 -12.61 -16.34 -15.40
CA THR A 220 -12.50 -15.12 -16.20
C THR A 220 -12.07 -13.95 -15.31
N ARG A 221 -11.01 -13.22 -15.72
CA ARG A 221 -10.45 -12.12 -14.94
C ARG A 221 -11.33 -10.86 -15.03
N ALA A 222 -12.03 -10.56 -13.94
CA ALA A 222 -12.87 -9.37 -13.83
C ALA A 222 -12.04 -8.07 -13.91
N THR A 223 -12.62 -7.03 -14.53
CA THR A 223 -12.11 -5.66 -14.38
C THR A 223 -12.75 -5.05 -13.15
N ILE A 224 -11.94 -4.66 -12.17
CA ILE A 224 -12.40 -4.07 -10.90
C ILE A 224 -12.13 -2.57 -10.82
N GLY A 225 -11.57 -1.95 -11.87
CA GLY A 225 -11.41 -0.51 -11.95
C GLY A 225 -10.76 -0.06 -13.25
N SER A 226 -10.84 1.25 -13.53
CA SER A 226 -10.24 1.90 -14.70
C SER A 226 -9.55 3.21 -14.29
N GLY A 227 -8.76 3.81 -15.20
CA GLY A 227 -8.09 5.10 -14.97
C GLY A 227 -6.82 5.01 -14.11
N TRP A 228 -6.33 3.81 -13.81
CA TRP A 228 -5.14 3.59 -12.97
C TRP A 228 -3.82 3.98 -13.67
N ASN A 229 -3.86 4.32 -14.95
CA ASN A 229 -2.71 4.87 -15.68
C ASN A 229 -2.31 6.27 -15.19
N SER A 230 -3.21 6.98 -14.50
CA SER A 230 -2.88 8.23 -13.80
C SER A 230 -1.97 8.03 -12.59
N MET A 231 -1.79 6.79 -12.12
CA MET A 231 -1.02 6.44 -10.93
C MET A 231 0.44 6.08 -11.26
N THR A 232 1.36 6.77 -10.58
CA THR A 232 2.82 6.60 -10.68
C THR A 232 3.40 5.65 -9.65
N SER A 233 2.67 5.37 -8.57
CA SER A 233 3.02 4.33 -7.59
C SER A 233 1.74 3.79 -6.95
N ILE A 234 1.73 2.50 -6.67
CA ILE A 234 0.62 1.80 -6.03
C ILE A 234 1.20 0.82 -5.01
N ARG A 235 0.64 0.81 -3.80
CA ARG A 235 0.97 -0.17 -2.76
C ARG A 235 -0.28 -0.72 -2.09
N THR A 236 -0.16 -1.92 -1.55
CA THR A 236 -1.11 -2.45 -0.57
C THR A 236 -0.99 -1.73 0.76
N ILE A 237 -2.14 -1.39 1.34
CA ILE A 237 -2.28 -1.02 2.75
C ILE A 237 -2.84 -2.23 3.49
N SER A 238 -2.14 -2.63 4.55
CA SER A 238 -2.56 -3.71 5.44
C SER A 238 -2.57 -3.22 6.88
N VAL A 239 -3.40 -3.83 7.71
CA VAL A 239 -3.43 -3.64 9.16
C VAL A 239 -2.97 -4.94 9.85
N PRO A 240 -2.54 -4.90 11.13
CA PRO A 240 -2.19 -6.11 11.87
C PRO A 240 -3.33 -7.13 11.89
N GLY A 241 -2.98 -8.39 11.65
CA GLY A 241 -3.91 -9.52 11.58
C GLY A 241 -3.76 -10.32 10.28
N PRO A 242 -4.13 -11.61 10.27
CA PRO A 242 -4.03 -12.44 9.07
C PRO A 242 -4.87 -11.86 7.93
N HIS A 243 -4.29 -11.78 6.73
CA HIS A 243 -4.97 -11.35 5.50
C HIS A 243 -5.60 -9.93 5.60
N GLY A 244 -5.08 -9.10 6.50
CA GLY A 244 -5.61 -7.78 6.86
C GLY A 244 -5.38 -6.68 5.82
N SER A 245 -5.36 -7.00 4.53
CA SER A 245 -5.31 -5.96 3.50
C SER A 245 -6.64 -5.20 3.44
N VAL A 246 -6.55 -3.88 3.52
CA VAL A 246 -7.71 -2.98 3.67
C VAL A 246 -7.89 -2.07 2.46
N GLY A 247 -6.90 -2.01 1.58
CA GLY A 247 -7.00 -1.21 0.37
C GLY A 247 -5.67 -0.96 -0.32
N LEU A 248 -5.70 -0.03 -1.27
CA LEU A 248 -4.52 0.45 -1.98
C LEU A 248 -4.26 1.93 -1.65
N MET A 249 -2.99 2.27 -1.49
CA MET A 249 -2.53 3.66 -1.55
C MET A 249 -1.88 3.88 -2.90
N ALA A 250 -2.27 4.94 -3.59
CA ALA A 250 -1.72 5.27 -4.89
C ALA A 250 -1.34 6.74 -4.96
N ARG A 251 -0.20 7.02 -5.61
CA ARG A 251 0.21 8.39 -5.95
C ARG A 251 -0.10 8.64 -7.41
N ASP A 252 -0.78 9.73 -7.72
CA ASP A 252 -1.01 10.13 -9.10
C ASP A 252 0.20 10.85 -9.72
N ILE A 253 0.10 11.25 -10.99
CA ILE A 253 1.13 11.98 -11.71
C ILE A 253 1.32 13.44 -11.22
N ALA A 254 0.32 13.99 -10.54
CA ALA A 254 0.41 15.31 -9.90
C ALA A 254 1.07 15.24 -8.50
N GLY A 255 1.36 14.04 -8.00
CA GLY A 255 1.95 13.82 -6.68
C GLY A 255 0.93 13.88 -5.54
N VAL A 256 -0.35 13.68 -5.85
CA VAL A 256 -1.45 13.57 -4.89
C VAL A 256 -1.57 12.12 -4.45
N LEU A 257 -1.74 11.90 -3.14
CA LEU A 257 -2.00 10.57 -2.60
C LEU A 257 -3.49 10.28 -2.54
N HIS A 258 -3.84 9.05 -2.86
CA HIS A 258 -5.19 8.53 -2.85
C HIS A 258 -5.26 7.21 -2.11
N TYR A 259 -6.23 7.10 -1.21
CA TYR A 259 -6.58 5.84 -0.56
C TYR A 259 -7.83 5.25 -1.19
N TYR A 260 -7.71 4.01 -1.65
CA TYR A 260 -8.76 3.18 -2.21
C TYR A 260 -9.03 2.03 -1.25
N GLN A 261 -9.95 2.24 -0.31
CA GLN A 261 -10.35 1.18 0.62
C GLN A 261 -11.19 0.12 -0.10
N THR A 262 -10.98 -1.15 0.23
CA THR A 262 -11.81 -2.25 -0.24
C THR A 262 -12.95 -2.58 0.72
N GLY A 263 -14.14 -2.72 0.17
CA GLY A 263 -15.24 -3.49 0.76
C GLY A 263 -15.19 -4.94 0.26
N LYS A 264 -16.29 -5.68 0.45
CA LYS A 264 -16.48 -6.99 -0.20
C LYS A 264 -16.74 -6.79 -1.68
N SER A 265 -15.76 -7.13 -2.52
CA SER A 265 -15.78 -7.01 -3.97
C SER A 265 -16.14 -5.61 -4.50
N SER A 266 -15.74 -4.55 -3.78
CA SER A 266 -16.07 -3.16 -4.12
C SER A 266 -15.02 -2.19 -3.61
N TRP A 267 -14.93 -1.02 -4.25
CA TRP A 267 -14.18 0.12 -3.72
C TRP A 267 -15.12 1.02 -2.91
N ALA A 268 -14.66 1.46 -1.74
CA ALA A 268 -15.29 2.56 -1.03
C ALA A 268 -14.97 3.90 -1.74
N PRO A 269 -15.64 5.02 -1.39
CA PRO A 269 -15.26 6.34 -1.86
C PRO A 269 -13.77 6.62 -1.60
N ARG A 270 -13.06 7.06 -2.65
CA ARG A 270 -11.63 7.38 -2.58
C ARG A 270 -11.39 8.56 -1.65
N GLN A 271 -10.46 8.42 -0.71
CA GLN A 271 -9.93 9.55 0.07
C GLN A 271 -8.70 10.15 -0.62
N THR A 272 -8.50 11.46 -0.53
CA THR A 272 -7.48 12.20 -1.29
C THR A 272 -6.69 13.14 -0.38
N PHE A 273 -5.37 13.18 -0.55
CA PHE A 273 -4.42 13.97 0.25
C PHE A 273 -3.55 14.82 -0.70
N THR A 274 -3.77 16.13 -0.68
CA THR A 274 -3.71 16.98 -1.89
C THR A 274 -2.36 17.61 -2.27
N SER A 275 -1.23 17.32 -1.63
CA SER A 275 0.12 17.58 -2.20
C SER A 275 1.26 17.15 -1.27
N GLY A 276 2.49 17.12 -1.81
CA GLY A 276 3.74 16.97 -1.05
C GLY A 276 4.53 15.69 -1.32
N TRP A 277 4.06 14.81 -2.21
CA TRP A 277 4.60 13.45 -2.36
C TRP A 277 5.38 13.20 -3.65
N SER A 278 5.50 14.18 -4.54
CA SER A 278 6.16 14.02 -5.85
C SER A 278 7.63 13.65 -5.73
N SER A 279 8.33 14.23 -4.74
CA SER A 279 9.77 14.01 -4.51
C SER A 279 10.09 12.78 -3.67
N PHE A 280 9.07 12.06 -3.19
CA PHE A 280 9.26 10.92 -2.30
C PHE A 280 9.32 9.61 -3.09
N THR A 281 10.15 8.68 -2.62
CA THR A 281 10.03 7.26 -2.98
C THR A 281 9.16 6.60 -1.92
N LEU A 282 7.92 6.24 -2.28
CA LEU A 282 6.96 5.61 -1.39
C LEU A 282 7.24 4.11 -1.28
N ALA A 283 6.87 3.51 -0.15
CA ALA A 283 6.78 2.06 -0.07
C ALA A 283 5.79 1.55 -1.12
N GLY A 284 6.11 0.47 -1.80
CA GLY A 284 5.39 -0.06 -2.96
C GLY A 284 6.24 -0.12 -4.21
N ASN A 285 5.55 -0.38 -5.31
CA ASN A 285 6.09 -0.49 -6.67
C ASN A 285 5.98 0.85 -7.40
#